data_AF-A0A835AIP4-F1
#
_entry.id   AF-A0A835AIP4-F1
#
_cell.length_a   1.000
_cell.length_b   1.000
_cell.length_c   1.000
_cell.angle_alpha   90.00
_cell.angle_beta   90.00
_cell.angle_gamma   90.00
#
_symmetry.space_group_name_H-M   'P 1'
#
loop_
_entity.id
_entity.type
_entity.pdbx_description
1 polymer ?
#
loop_
_entity_poly.entity_id
_entity_poly.type
_entity_poly.pdbx_seq_one_letter_code
_entity_poly.pdbx_strand_id
1 'polypeptide(L)'
;MLYECPFTCSVWRAISIWSGLVSFLPEHWSETSISIWSGLVSFLPEHWSETSTIADWFQQLAGPGADATAKGARSLAILVVWTIWSERNARIFKDEDRTADRLVQEIRDTARLWCTAGARHLATLVAQHFSE
;
A
#
# COMPACT_ATOMS: atom_id res chain seq x y z
N MET A 1 2.62 -21.14 -24.27
CA MET A 1 2.05 -19.85 -24.70
C MET A 1 1.53 -19.18 -23.44
N LEU A 2 2.44 -18.63 -22.62
CA LEU A 2 2.16 -18.02 -21.32
C LEU A 2 2.09 -16.50 -21.53
N TYR A 3 1.07 -16.08 -22.29
CA TYR A 3 0.80 -14.69 -22.56
C TYR A 3 -0.23 -14.18 -21.56
N GLU A 4 0.08 -12.98 -21.06
CA GLU A 4 -0.76 -12.04 -20.29
C GLU A 4 -0.65 -12.14 -18.76
N CYS A 5 0.10 -11.17 -18.23
CA CYS A 5 0.33 -10.86 -16.83
C CYS A 5 -0.55 -9.63 -16.47
N PRO A 6 -1.71 -9.79 -15.80
CA PRO A 6 -2.65 -8.70 -15.51
C PRO A 6 -2.48 -8.13 -14.08
N PHE A 7 -1.25 -7.76 -13.69
CA PHE A 7 -0.80 -7.72 -12.28
C PHE A 7 -0.95 -6.39 -11.51
N THR A 8 -2.07 -5.67 -11.64
CA THR A 8 -2.34 -4.50 -10.77
C THR A 8 -3.66 -4.61 -10.01
N CYS A 9 -4.78 -4.78 -10.71
CA CYS A 9 -6.03 -5.23 -10.07
C CYS A 9 -5.95 -6.69 -9.63
N SER A 10 -5.29 -7.56 -10.41
CA SER A 10 -5.17 -8.99 -10.07
C SER A 10 -4.18 -9.25 -8.95
N VAL A 11 -3.23 -8.36 -8.63
CA VAL A 11 -2.39 -8.54 -7.44
C VAL A 11 -3.20 -8.31 -6.19
N TRP A 12 -3.97 -7.23 -6.12
CA TRP A 12 -4.78 -6.96 -4.94
C TRP A 12 -6.05 -7.81 -4.86
N ARG A 13 -6.66 -8.17 -6.00
CA ARG A 13 -7.66 -9.26 -6.06
C ARG A 13 -7.04 -10.60 -5.70
N ALA A 14 -5.86 -10.95 -6.21
CA ALA A 14 -5.21 -12.20 -5.82
C ALA A 14 -4.86 -12.17 -4.35
N ILE A 15 -4.31 -11.09 -3.80
CA ILE A 15 -4.03 -10.92 -2.38
C ILE A 15 -5.32 -11.02 -1.57
N SER A 16 -6.41 -10.37 -1.97
CA SER A 16 -7.73 -10.45 -1.33
C SER A 16 -8.32 -11.86 -1.37
N ILE A 17 -8.35 -12.50 -2.54
CA ILE A 17 -8.82 -13.88 -2.75
C ILE A 17 -7.93 -14.88 -1.98
N TRP A 18 -6.62 -14.67 -1.97
CA TRP A 18 -5.60 -15.53 -1.36
C TRP A 18 -5.46 -15.35 0.15
N SER A 19 -5.83 -14.18 0.68
CA SER A 19 -5.94 -13.91 2.12
C SER A 19 -7.33 -14.18 2.68
N GLY A 20 -8.30 -14.56 1.83
CA GLY A 20 -9.69 -14.81 2.23
C GLY A 20 -10.44 -13.55 2.66
N LEU A 21 -9.92 -12.38 2.30
CA LEU A 21 -10.38 -11.09 2.78
C LEU A 21 -11.02 -10.27 1.68
N VAL A 22 -12.35 -10.32 1.62
CA VAL A 22 -13.12 -9.48 0.70
C VAL A 22 -12.85 -7.99 0.97
N SER A 23 -12.62 -7.58 2.22
CA SER A 23 -12.29 -6.19 2.58
C SER A 23 -11.00 -5.64 1.97
N PHE A 24 -10.14 -6.53 1.45
CA PHE A 24 -8.91 -6.17 0.76
C PHE A 24 -9.09 -6.01 -0.75
N LEU A 25 -10.29 -6.28 -1.28
CA LEU A 25 -10.60 -5.84 -2.63
C LEU A 25 -10.48 -4.32 -2.70
N PRO A 26 -9.91 -3.79 -3.79
CA PRO A 26 -9.89 -2.35 -4.06
C PRO A 26 -11.24 -1.66 -3.86
N GLU A 27 -12.34 -2.39 -4.13
CA GLU A 27 -13.74 -1.98 -4.02
C GLU A 27 -14.23 -1.78 -2.56
N HIS A 28 -13.50 -2.33 -1.58
CA HIS A 28 -13.83 -2.25 -0.15
C HIS A 28 -12.81 -1.45 0.67
N TRP A 29 -11.74 -0.98 0.03
CA TRP A 29 -10.90 0.03 0.64
C TRP A 29 -11.75 1.28 0.76
N SER A 30 -11.90 1.83 1.97
CA SER A 30 -12.44 3.18 2.10
C SER A 30 -11.54 4.07 1.23
N GLU A 31 -12.07 4.60 0.12
CA GLU A 31 -11.36 5.24 -1.00
C GLU A 31 -10.40 6.39 -0.59
N THR A 32 -10.37 6.70 0.69
CA THR A 32 -9.73 7.85 1.30
C THR A 32 -8.52 7.51 2.17
N SER A 33 -8.39 6.32 2.74
CA SER A 33 -7.58 6.21 3.96
C SER A 33 -6.05 6.39 3.81
N ILE A 34 -5.42 5.82 2.77
CA ILE A 34 -3.98 6.01 2.51
C ILE A 34 -3.73 7.08 1.44
N SER A 35 -4.58 7.15 0.41
CA SER A 35 -4.52 8.14 -0.66
C SER A 35 -4.78 9.57 -0.14
N ILE A 36 -5.82 9.81 0.68
CA ILE A 36 -6.04 11.14 1.30
C ILE A 36 -4.96 11.43 2.32
N TRP A 37 -4.62 10.46 3.17
CA TRP A 37 -3.62 10.67 4.21
C TRP A 37 -2.22 11.02 3.66
N SER A 38 -1.84 10.47 2.50
CA SER A 38 -0.55 10.76 1.85
C SER A 38 -0.62 11.86 0.79
N GLY A 39 -1.82 12.25 0.36
CA GLY A 39 -2.04 13.13 -0.79
C GLY A 39 -1.67 12.51 -2.14
N LEU A 40 -1.44 11.20 -2.21
CA LEU A 40 -0.99 10.51 -3.43
C LEU A 40 -2.14 9.80 -4.14
N VAL A 41 -2.62 10.40 -5.22
CA VAL A 41 -3.63 9.80 -6.11
C VAL A 41 -3.16 8.50 -6.75
N SER A 42 -1.84 8.28 -6.87
CA SER A 42 -1.30 7.03 -7.40
C SER A 42 -1.61 5.82 -6.50
N PHE A 43 -1.94 6.02 -5.22
CA PHE A 43 -2.38 4.95 -4.32
C PHE A 43 -3.87 4.62 -4.47
N LEU A 44 -4.61 5.35 -5.30
CA LEU A 44 -5.98 5.00 -5.67
C LEU A 44 -5.97 3.88 -6.72
N PRO A 45 -6.77 2.82 -6.54
CA PRO A 45 -6.86 1.73 -7.51
C PRO A 45 -7.23 2.18 -8.93
N GLU A 46 -8.02 3.25 -9.05
CA GLU A 46 -8.48 3.83 -10.34
C GLU A 46 -7.32 4.32 -11.21
N HIS A 47 -6.19 4.66 -10.60
CA HIS A 47 -4.99 5.15 -11.30
C HIS A 47 -4.01 4.04 -11.65
N TRP A 48 -4.32 2.78 -11.34
CA TRP A 48 -3.42 1.66 -11.62
C TRP A 48 -3.64 1.17 -13.05
N SER A 49 -2.59 1.25 -13.86
CA SER A 49 -2.59 0.68 -15.21
C SER A 49 -2.08 -0.76 -15.20
N GLU A 50 -2.35 -1.53 -16.24
CA GLU A 50 -1.73 -2.85 -16.40
C GLU A 50 -0.23 -2.69 -16.70
N THR A 51 0.62 -3.48 -16.04
CA THR A 51 2.07 -3.41 -16.20
C THR A 51 2.68 -4.78 -16.46
N SER A 52 3.74 -4.82 -17.26
CA SER A 52 4.42 -6.08 -17.62
C SER A 52 5.21 -6.69 -16.46
N THR A 53 5.69 -5.88 -15.50
CA THR A 53 6.43 -6.36 -14.32
C THR A 53 6.00 -5.68 -13.02
N ILE A 54 6.26 -6.33 -11.88
CA ILE A 54 6.07 -5.73 -10.54
C ILE A 54 6.94 -4.48 -10.37
N ALA A 55 8.12 -4.45 -11.00
CA ALA A 55 9.00 -3.29 -10.95
C ALA A 55 8.38 -2.08 -11.68
N ASP A 56 7.76 -2.30 -12.83
CA ASP A 56 7.06 -1.25 -13.59
C ASP A 56 5.85 -0.73 -12.82
N TRP A 57 5.05 -1.63 -12.21
CA TRP A 57 3.95 -1.23 -11.33
C TRP A 57 4.45 -0.37 -10.17
N PHE A 58 5.50 -0.82 -9.48
CA PHE A 58 6.06 -0.10 -8.34
C PHE A 58 6.61 1.27 -8.75
N GLN A 59 7.21 1.38 -9.94
CA GLN A 59 7.63 2.65 -10.50
C GLN A 59 6.46 3.56 -10.88
N GLN A 60 5.36 3.02 -11.41
CA GLN A 60 4.16 3.81 -11.69
C GLN A 60 3.48 4.31 -10.40
N LEU A 61 3.36 3.43 -9.40
CA LEU A 61 2.78 3.74 -8.09
C LEU A 61 3.55 4.86 -7.38
N ALA A 62 4.88 4.77 -7.38
CA ALA A 62 5.73 5.70 -6.66
C ALA A 62 6.24 6.87 -7.51
N GLY A 63 6.04 6.84 -8.81
CA GLY A 63 6.59 7.79 -9.77
C GLY A 63 7.99 7.40 -10.28
N PRO A 64 8.33 7.79 -11.53
CA PRO A 64 9.60 7.42 -12.18
C PRO A 64 10.80 8.22 -11.65
N GLY A 65 10.56 9.30 -10.91
CA GLY A 65 11.60 10.24 -10.47
C GLY A 65 12.44 9.76 -9.29
N ALA A 66 13.53 10.48 -9.03
CA ALA A 66 14.35 10.34 -7.82
C ALA A 66 14.11 11.47 -6.81
N ASP A 67 13.04 12.25 -7.00
CA ASP A 67 12.67 13.33 -6.09
C ASP A 67 12.21 12.80 -4.73
N ALA A 68 12.06 13.72 -3.77
CA ALA A 68 11.68 13.39 -2.41
C ALA A 68 10.30 12.71 -2.34
N THR A 69 9.35 13.15 -3.15
CA THR A 69 8.00 12.60 -3.24
C THR A 69 8.04 11.14 -3.67
N ALA A 70 8.77 10.82 -4.73
CA ALA A 70 8.89 9.47 -5.25
C ALA A 70 9.60 8.54 -4.25
N LYS A 71 10.64 9.02 -3.57
CA LYS A 71 11.32 8.25 -2.50
C LYS A 71 10.38 7.98 -1.31
N GLY A 72 9.59 8.97 -0.91
CA GLY A 72 8.57 8.80 0.12
C GLY A 72 7.50 7.78 -0.30
N ALA A 73 7.01 7.89 -1.53
CA ALA A 73 5.98 7.02 -2.08
C ALA A 73 6.45 5.56 -2.14
N ARG A 74 7.69 5.30 -2.55
CA ARG A 74 8.30 3.95 -2.51
C ARG A 74 8.33 3.38 -1.09
N SER A 75 8.73 4.21 -0.11
CA SER A 75 8.79 3.79 1.29
C SER A 75 7.41 3.42 1.82
N LEU A 76 6.40 4.26 1.51
CA LEU A 76 5.02 4.01 1.88
C LEU A 76 4.46 2.74 1.20
N ALA A 77 4.72 2.56 -0.09
CA ALA A 77 4.30 1.38 -0.83
C ALA A 77 4.86 0.07 -0.24
N ILE A 78 6.16 0.06 0.11
CA ILE A 78 6.79 -1.09 0.78
C ILE A 78 6.11 -1.38 2.12
N LEU A 79 5.81 -0.34 2.91
CA LEU A 79 5.13 -0.51 4.20
C LEU A 79 3.73 -1.10 4.06
N VAL A 80 2.94 -0.63 3.08
CA VAL A 80 1.61 -1.16 2.78
C VAL A 80 1.70 -2.64 2.39
N VAL A 81 2.59 -2.98 1.43
CA VAL A 81 2.79 -4.36 0.99
C VAL A 81 3.25 -5.26 2.14
N TRP A 82 4.18 -4.79 2.96
CA TRP A 82 4.69 -5.53 4.13
C TRP A 82 3.59 -5.81 5.15
N THR A 83 2.78 -4.80 5.50
CA THR A 83 1.70 -4.94 6.50
C THR A 83 0.69 -5.99 6.06
N ILE A 84 0.34 -6.00 4.77
CA ILE A 84 -0.66 -6.91 4.22
C ILE A 84 -0.12 -8.34 4.13
N TRP A 85 1.16 -8.49 3.76
CA TRP A 85 1.84 -9.78 3.85
C TRP A 85 1.87 -10.32 5.29
N SER A 86 2.18 -9.46 6.27
CA SER A 86 2.19 -9.85 7.68
C SER A 86 0.79 -10.24 8.19
N GLU A 87 -0.26 -9.53 7.77
CA GLU A 87 -1.64 -9.86 8.12
C GLU A 87 -2.05 -11.25 7.64
N ARG A 88 -1.71 -11.58 6.40
CA ARG A 88 -1.97 -12.92 5.89
C ARG A 88 -1.27 -13.99 6.72
N ASN A 89 -0.01 -13.78 7.08
CA ASN A 89 0.73 -14.74 7.88
C ASN A 89 0.08 -14.92 9.26
N ALA A 90 -0.44 -13.85 9.87
CA ALA A 90 -1.19 -13.95 11.11
C ALA A 90 -2.46 -14.82 10.94
N ARG A 91 -3.24 -14.61 9.88
CA ARG A 91 -4.43 -15.43 9.59
C ARG A 91 -4.11 -16.91 9.41
N ILE A 92 -3.09 -17.21 8.60
CA ILE A 92 -2.76 -18.60 8.25
C ILE A 92 -2.11 -19.34 9.42
N PHE A 93 -1.20 -18.68 10.14
CA PHE A 93 -0.37 -19.36 11.13
C PHE A 93 -0.84 -19.16 12.57
N LYS A 94 -1.71 -18.18 12.82
CA LYS A 94 -2.18 -17.83 14.18
C LYS A 94 -3.70 -17.77 14.32
N ASP A 95 -4.46 -17.93 13.23
CA ASP A 95 -5.93 -17.78 13.22
C ASP A 95 -6.40 -16.41 13.77
N GLU A 96 -5.59 -15.37 13.52
CA GLU A 96 -5.88 -13.99 13.93
C GLU A 96 -6.32 -13.17 12.70
N ASP A 97 -7.39 -12.40 12.82
CA ASP A 97 -7.87 -11.51 11.77
C ASP A 97 -8.04 -10.05 12.26
N ARG A 98 -7.44 -9.12 11.51
CA ARG A 98 -7.61 -7.66 11.72
C ARG A 98 -8.50 -7.06 10.65
N THR A 99 -9.28 -6.05 11.03
CA THR A 99 -10.09 -5.28 10.09
C THR A 99 -9.22 -4.40 9.19
N ALA A 100 -9.74 -4.00 8.03
CA ALA A 100 -9.05 -3.08 7.12
C ALA A 100 -8.65 -1.77 7.84
N ASP A 101 -9.55 -1.20 8.63
CA ASP A 101 -9.27 0.01 9.42
C ASP A 101 -8.10 -0.18 10.39
N ARG A 102 -8.00 -1.34 11.05
CA ARG A 102 -6.88 -1.63 11.96
C ARG A 102 -5.55 -1.70 11.22
N LEU A 103 -5.56 -2.25 10.01
CA LEU A 103 -4.36 -2.36 9.17
C LEU A 103 -3.94 -1.00 8.61
N VAL A 104 -4.91 -0.14 8.24
CA VAL A 104 -4.64 1.27 7.90
C VAL A 104 -4.02 2.02 9.08
N GLN A 105 -4.55 1.85 10.30
CA GLN A 105 -3.97 2.51 11.49
C GLN A 105 -2.55 2.01 11.76
N GLU A 106 -2.29 0.72 11.64
CA GLU A 106 -0.94 0.15 11.79
C GLU A 106 0.06 0.70 10.76
N ILE A 107 -0.38 0.89 9.50
CA ILE A 107 0.44 1.55 8.47
C ILE A 107 0.75 3.00 8.89
N ARG A 108 -0.24 3.75 9.39
CA ARG A 108 -0.05 5.14 9.85
C ARG A 108 0.91 5.22 11.03
N ASP A 109 0.74 4.36 12.03
CA ASP A 109 1.58 4.31 13.23
C ASP A 109 3.01 3.88 12.91
N THR A 110 3.18 2.90 12.02
CA THR A 110 4.51 2.47 11.57
C THR A 110 5.19 3.57 10.74
N ALA A 111 4.45 4.28 9.88
CA ALA A 111 5.00 5.41 9.15
C ALA A 111 5.40 6.57 10.06
N ARG A 112 4.59 6.87 11.09
CA ARG A 112 4.93 7.83 12.16
C ARG A 112 6.24 7.43 12.82
N LEU A 113 6.38 6.17 13.22
CA LEU A 113 7.60 5.64 13.81
C LEU A 113 8.81 5.81 12.87
N TRP A 114 8.69 5.45 11.59
CA TRP A 114 9.76 5.63 10.61
C TRP A 114 10.15 7.10 10.44
N CYS A 115 9.18 8.02 10.46
CA CYS A 115 9.45 9.45 10.41
C CYS A 115 10.22 9.91 11.65
N THR A 116 9.84 9.48 12.85
CA THR A 116 10.59 9.78 14.09
C THR A 116 12.01 9.20 14.08
N ALA A 117 12.20 8.06 13.39
CA ALA A 117 13.50 7.43 13.18
C ALA A 117 14.34 8.10 12.06
N GLY A 118 13.82 9.16 11.42
CA GLY A 118 14.55 9.95 10.44
C GLY A 118 14.24 9.64 8.96
N ALA A 119 13.13 8.98 8.64
CA ALA A 119 12.66 8.78 7.26
C ALA A 119 12.13 10.09 6.63
N ARG A 120 13.04 11.01 6.29
CA ARG A 120 12.72 12.40 5.89
C ARG A 120 11.82 12.49 4.65
N HIS A 121 12.04 11.63 3.64
CA HIS A 121 11.25 11.63 2.41
C HIS A 121 9.82 11.12 2.63
N LEU A 122 9.64 10.13 3.53
CA LEU A 122 8.32 9.69 3.94
C LEU A 122 7.62 10.79 4.75
N ALA A 123 8.34 11.45 5.66
CA ALA A 123 7.80 12.54 6.45
C ALA A 123 7.28 13.71 5.59
N THR A 124 7.90 13.99 4.44
CA THR A 124 7.39 14.99 3.48
C THR A 124 5.96 14.71 3.01
N LEU A 125 5.54 13.44 2.99
CA LEU A 125 4.22 13.03 2.52
C LEU A 125 3.18 12.95 3.63
N VAL A 126 3.57 12.42 4.80
CA VAL A 126 2.60 12.01 5.83
C VAL A 126 2.66 12.84 7.12
N ALA A 127 3.73 13.62 7.34
CA ALA A 127 3.95 14.28 8.63
C ALA A 127 2.97 15.42 8.92
N GLN A 128 2.39 16.01 7.88
CA GLN A 128 1.36 17.06 8.03
C GLN A 128 0.04 16.50 8.57
N HIS A 129 -0.14 15.17 8.54
CA HIS A 129 -1.37 14.47 8.91
C HIS A 129 -1.20 13.62 10.19
N PHE A 130 -0.19 13.90 11.01
CA PHE A 130 0.04 13.21 12.29
C PHE A 130 -0.73 13.79 13.47
N SER A 131 -1.35 14.97 13.29
CA SER A 131 -2.01 15.74 14.35
C SER A 131 -3.51 15.49 14.49
N GLU A 132 -4.07 14.52 13.75
CA GLU A 132 -5.45 14.06 13.90
C GLU A 132 -5.54 12.76 14.70
#